data_AF-A0A972J3K6-F1
#
_entry.id   AF-A0A972J3K6-F1
#
_cell.length_a   1.000
_cell.length_b   1.000
_cell.length_c   1.000
_cell.angle_alpha   90.00
_cell.angle_beta   90.00
_cell.angle_gamma   90.00
#
_symmetry.space_group_name_H-M   'P 1'
#
loop_
_entity.id
_entity.type
_entity.pdbx_description
1 polymer ?
#
loop_
_entity_poly.entity_id
_entity_poly.type
_entity_poly.pdbx_seq_one_letter_code
_entity_poly.pdbx_strand_id
1 'polypeptide(L)'
;RQIYQFQRIRIQGAVQASNPVVRSGLGGRRILAGIRRSIGREAAARRLESKIALSSSFQQYRDSLSAVSAATASRNLAFQLATQTFGEDPAAGKSPVYLAANAAMELKSSAASGVTPDPVFGQLVTGPLDFLWTFIRRESACQLQSLWEEQVLTATMGMSPQQVLPYLAGPDGPAWRFVKGPAAPFVAPHPSGYRPRVVFGGAIPMDSSLFGFLAKGAKAQAAVMEAGRQQNLNVGIRGLPTDANAEASIKPHATRLEVQCGGSSQVLVNNNYPVGKTFTWSPESCGDVIFQIEVGDVTLTRHYSGAEAFPDFLRDMRGGRRTFSVREFPGERAALERMGITSMTVNYRFIGSGSVLRRTAAITGHAPRNIAQCWAR
;
A
#
# COMPACT_ATOMS: atom_id res chain seq x y z
N ARG A 1 37.50 21.02 21.70
CA ARG A 1 37.38 22.50 21.77
C ARG A 1 35.95 23.00 21.53
N GLN A 2 35.24 22.52 20.51
CA GLN A 2 33.86 22.94 20.19
C GLN A 2 32.86 22.57 21.32
N ILE A 3 32.97 21.36 21.89
CA ILE A 3 32.16 20.92 23.05
C ILE A 3 32.28 21.87 24.25
N TYR A 4 33.50 22.33 24.57
CA TYR A 4 33.74 23.28 25.66
C TYR A 4 33.10 24.66 25.41
N GLN A 5 33.14 25.15 24.16
CA GLN A 5 32.47 26.41 23.80
C GLN A 5 30.96 26.29 23.95
N PHE A 6 30.39 25.16 23.52
CA PHE A 6 28.97 24.86 23.67
C PHE A 6 28.54 24.79 25.14
N GLN A 7 29.29 24.07 25.99
CA GLN A 7 28.99 24.00 27.42
C GLN A 7 29.05 25.38 28.10
N ARG A 8 30.06 26.20 27.77
CA ARG A 8 30.15 27.58 28.28
C ARG A 8 28.93 28.41 27.91
N ILE A 9 28.46 28.33 26.68
CA ILE A 9 27.32 29.12 26.19
C ILE A 9 26.00 28.57 26.72
N ARG A 10 25.89 27.25 26.92
CA ARG A 10 24.75 26.66 27.62
C ARG A 10 24.62 27.21 29.03
N ILE A 11 25.74 27.31 29.75
CA ILE A 11 25.78 27.87 31.12
C ILE A 11 25.51 29.38 31.09
N GLN A 12 26.15 30.14 30.20
CA GLN A 12 25.96 31.59 30.09
C GLN A 12 24.55 31.96 29.62
N GLY A 13 23.97 31.21 28.68
CA GLY A 13 22.61 31.37 28.20
C GLY A 13 21.56 31.00 29.27
N ALA A 14 21.85 30.03 30.14
CA ALA A 14 21.02 29.75 31.31
C ALA A 14 21.03 30.93 32.31
N VAL A 15 22.18 31.57 32.51
CA VAL A 15 22.34 32.76 33.38
C VAL A 15 21.74 34.03 32.75
N GLN A 16 21.74 34.16 31.41
CA GLN A 16 21.14 35.29 30.71
C GLN A 16 19.61 35.18 30.59
N ALA A 17 19.04 33.97 30.50
CA ALA A 17 17.60 33.76 30.52
C ALA A 17 16.94 34.22 31.83
N SER A 18 17.71 34.22 32.94
CA SER A 18 17.29 34.74 34.25
C SER A 18 17.46 36.27 34.41
N ASN A 19 17.99 37.00 33.42
CA ASN A 19 18.33 38.42 33.58
C ASN A 19 17.70 39.31 32.47
N PRO A 20 16.66 40.12 32.77
CA PRO A 20 15.83 40.80 31.76
C PRO A 20 16.55 41.88 30.94
N VAL A 21 17.69 42.40 31.41
CA VAL A 21 18.46 43.48 30.76
C VAL A 21 19.22 42.99 29.51
N VAL A 22 19.48 41.69 29.37
CA VAL A 22 20.28 41.14 28.26
C VAL A 22 19.41 40.68 27.07
N ARG A 23 18.09 40.58 27.24
CA ARG A 23 17.14 40.23 26.17
C ARG A 23 17.14 41.23 25.00
N SER A 24 17.52 42.48 25.23
CA SER A 24 17.64 43.47 24.16
C SER A 24 19.02 43.41 23.53
N GLY A 25 19.16 42.74 22.38
CA GLY A 25 20.40 42.65 21.57
C GLY A 25 21.04 44.00 21.14
N LEU A 26 20.45 45.12 21.53
CA LEU A 26 20.90 46.49 21.32
C LEU A 26 22.15 46.86 22.14
N GLY A 27 22.33 46.29 23.34
CA GLY A 27 23.49 46.59 24.21
C GLY A 27 24.82 46.11 23.62
N GLY A 28 24.84 44.89 23.07
CA GLY A 28 26.04 44.32 22.45
C GLY A 28 26.49 45.05 21.18
N ARG A 29 25.53 45.54 20.37
CA ARG A 29 25.80 46.28 19.14
C ARG A 29 26.42 47.67 19.40
N ARG A 30 26.01 48.37 20.47
CA ARG A 30 26.63 49.66 20.86
C ARG A 30 28.06 49.49 21.34
N ILE A 31 28.34 48.43 22.11
CA ILE A 31 29.69 48.11 22.58
C ILE A 31 30.61 47.75 21.41
N LEU A 32 30.11 46.97 20.43
CA LEU A 32 30.82 46.67 19.18
C LEU A 32 31.17 47.94 18.39
N ALA A 33 30.21 48.87 18.23
CA ALA A 33 30.43 50.13 17.54
C ALA A 33 31.49 51.02 18.23
N GLY A 34 31.55 51.00 19.56
CA GLY A 34 32.58 51.69 20.35
C GLY A 34 33.97 51.07 20.20
N ILE A 35 34.08 49.74 20.23
CA ILE A 35 35.35 49.02 20.09
C ILE A 35 35.92 49.16 18.67
N ARG A 36 35.06 49.18 17.65
CA ARG A 36 35.47 49.37 16.25
C ARG A 36 36.02 50.79 15.99
N ARG A 37 35.60 51.77 16.79
CA ARG A 37 36.07 53.17 16.71
C ARG A 37 37.38 53.42 17.47
N SER A 38 37.70 52.64 18.51
CA SER A 38 38.79 53.05 19.41
C SER A 38 40.17 52.45 19.13
N ILE A 39 40.34 51.24 18.59
CA ILE A 39 41.69 50.68 18.33
C ILE A 39 41.60 49.66 17.20
N GLY A 40 42.57 49.66 16.27
CA GLY A 40 42.76 48.69 15.18
C GLY A 40 43.00 47.25 15.61
N ARG A 41 42.07 46.66 16.38
CA ARG A 41 42.04 45.26 16.79
C ARG A 41 40.86 44.55 16.13
N GLU A 42 40.91 44.44 14.80
CA GLU A 42 39.94 43.64 14.04
C GLU A 42 39.78 42.22 14.60
N ALA A 43 40.87 41.62 15.08
CA ALA A 43 40.84 40.29 15.70
C ALA A 43 40.00 40.25 17.01
N ALA A 44 39.95 41.32 17.79
CA ALA A 44 39.14 41.40 19.00
C ALA A 44 37.66 41.64 18.67
N ALA A 45 37.37 42.51 17.69
CA ALA A 45 36.03 42.72 17.16
C ALA A 45 35.44 41.42 16.57
N ARG A 46 36.20 40.72 15.69
CA ARG A 46 35.78 39.43 15.11
C ARG A 46 35.53 38.35 16.17
N ARG A 47 36.32 38.31 17.25
CA ARG A 47 36.12 37.39 18.39
C ARG A 47 34.89 37.72 19.23
N LEU A 48 34.48 38.99 19.30
CA LEU A 48 33.27 39.41 20.01
C LEU A 48 32.02 39.16 19.16
N GLU A 49 32.09 39.47 17.86
CA GLU A 49 31.05 39.18 16.88
C GLU A 49 30.75 37.67 16.81
N SER A 50 31.78 36.81 16.78
CA SER A 50 31.59 35.36 16.77
C SER A 50 30.92 34.83 18.04
N LYS A 51 31.22 35.41 19.21
CA LYS A 51 30.56 35.05 20.48
C LYS A 51 29.09 35.48 20.53
N ILE A 52 28.78 36.67 20.02
CA ILE A 52 27.39 37.17 19.96
C ILE A 52 26.58 36.33 18.97
N ALA A 53 27.13 36.05 17.78
CA ALA A 53 26.49 35.19 16.79
C ALA A 53 26.21 33.79 17.34
N LEU A 54 27.18 33.19 18.04
CA LEU A 54 27.03 31.87 18.65
C LEU A 54 26.02 31.84 19.82
N SER A 55 25.93 32.91 20.60
CA SER A 55 24.90 33.04 21.65
C SER A 55 23.50 33.20 21.05
N SER A 56 23.36 33.98 19.98
CA SER A 56 22.10 34.19 19.27
C SER A 56 21.61 32.91 18.60
N SER A 57 22.50 32.20 17.90
CA SER A 57 22.17 30.92 17.23
C SER A 57 21.77 29.85 18.25
N PHE A 58 22.40 29.83 19.43
CA PHE A 58 22.02 28.91 20.50
C PHE A 58 20.62 29.19 21.06
N GLN A 59 20.24 30.46 21.26
CA GLN A 59 18.88 30.80 21.71
C GLN A 59 17.83 30.44 20.66
N GLN A 60 18.06 30.79 19.38
CA GLN A 60 17.17 30.42 18.29
C GLN A 60 16.99 28.90 18.16
N TYR A 61 18.07 28.13 18.31
CA TYR A 61 18.00 26.67 18.37
C TYR A 61 17.16 26.17 19.56
N ARG A 62 17.35 26.72 20.76
CA ARG A 62 16.54 26.34 21.94
C ARG A 62 15.06 26.66 21.78
N ASP A 63 14.74 27.86 21.29
CA ASP A 63 13.35 28.29 21.08
C ASP A 63 12.68 27.41 20.01
N SER A 64 13.42 27.08 18.94
CA SER A 64 12.93 26.21 17.88
C SER A 64 12.70 24.77 18.37
N LEU A 65 13.59 24.23 19.20
CA LEU A 65 13.38 22.93 19.86
C LEU A 65 12.16 22.95 20.79
N SER A 66 11.94 24.05 21.53
CA SER A 66 10.78 24.20 22.40
C SER A 66 9.47 24.23 21.61
N ALA A 67 9.48 24.78 20.39
CA ALA A 67 8.31 24.75 19.52
C ALA A 67 8.03 23.33 19.00
N VAL A 68 9.07 22.54 18.71
CA VAL A 68 8.90 21.12 18.34
C VAL A 68 8.41 20.30 19.53
N SER A 69 8.95 20.53 20.74
CA SER A 69 8.56 19.77 21.93
C SER A 69 7.11 20.03 22.35
N ALA A 70 6.55 21.21 22.08
CA ALA A 70 5.14 21.49 22.34
C ALA A 70 4.20 20.49 21.64
N ALA A 71 4.59 19.96 20.48
CA ALA A 71 3.79 18.97 19.74
C ALA A 71 3.78 17.58 20.40
N THR A 72 4.70 17.30 21.35
CA THR A 72 4.73 16.01 22.04
C THR A 72 3.68 15.90 23.16
N ALA A 73 2.95 16.99 23.45
CA ALA A 73 1.92 17.04 24.48
C ALA A 73 0.71 16.14 24.18
N SER A 74 0.44 15.80 22.90
CA SER A 74 -0.58 14.83 22.54
C SER A 74 -0.30 14.18 21.18
N ARG A 75 -0.87 13.00 20.96
CA ARG A 75 -0.80 12.30 19.67
C ARG A 75 -1.33 13.14 18.51
N ASN A 76 -2.44 13.87 18.72
CA ASN A 76 -3.02 14.71 17.69
C ASN A 76 -2.10 15.87 17.30
N LEU A 77 -1.48 16.54 18.27
CA LEU A 77 -0.52 17.62 17.99
C LEU A 77 0.72 17.09 17.27
N ALA A 78 1.23 15.93 17.66
CA ALA A 78 2.32 15.26 16.96
C ALA A 78 1.93 14.95 15.50
N PHE A 79 0.74 14.41 15.28
CA PHE A 79 0.21 14.11 13.94
C PHE A 79 0.03 15.37 13.07
N GLN A 80 -0.45 16.46 13.65
CA GLN A 80 -0.59 17.74 12.96
C GLN A 80 0.77 18.32 12.55
N LEU A 81 1.74 18.33 13.47
CA LEU A 81 3.10 18.78 13.17
C LEU A 81 3.75 17.91 12.09
N ALA A 82 3.61 16.59 12.18
CA ALA A 82 4.12 15.69 11.14
C ALA A 82 3.45 15.96 9.79
N THR A 83 2.12 16.10 9.77
CA THR A 83 1.35 16.41 8.54
C THR A 83 1.86 17.69 7.88
N GLN A 84 2.07 18.75 8.68
CA GLN A 84 2.63 20.00 8.21
C GLN A 84 4.04 19.80 7.64
N THR A 85 4.95 19.21 8.42
CA THR A 85 6.35 19.03 8.03
C THR A 85 6.52 18.16 6.78
N PHE A 86 5.73 17.10 6.63
CA PHE A 86 5.78 16.24 5.43
C PHE A 86 5.09 16.86 4.20
N GLY A 87 4.17 17.80 4.40
CA GLY A 87 3.47 18.51 3.34
C GLY A 87 4.20 19.74 2.80
N GLU A 88 5.21 20.24 3.52
CA GLU A 88 6.00 21.40 3.12
C GLU A 88 7.06 21.07 2.06
N ASP A 89 7.39 22.07 1.23
CA ASP A 89 8.52 22.00 0.31
C ASP A 89 9.85 22.09 1.08
N PRO A 90 10.83 21.19 0.84
CA PRO A 90 12.08 21.20 1.59
C PRO A 90 12.93 22.48 1.49
N ALA A 91 12.80 23.25 0.41
CA ALA A 91 13.54 24.50 0.24
C ALA A 91 12.87 25.70 0.91
N ALA A 92 11.55 25.63 1.16
CA ALA A 92 10.76 26.72 1.74
C ALA A 92 10.06 26.37 3.06
N GLY A 93 10.37 25.22 3.65
CA GLY A 93 9.74 24.70 4.86
C GLY A 93 9.86 25.64 6.06
N LYS A 94 8.75 25.80 6.80
CA LYS A 94 8.61 26.73 7.93
C LYS A 94 8.04 26.08 9.17
N SER A 95 7.68 24.80 9.12
CA SER A 95 7.23 24.07 10.30
C SER A 95 8.31 24.07 11.38
N PRO A 96 7.93 23.94 12.66
CA PRO A 96 8.88 23.92 13.78
C PRO A 96 10.09 22.99 13.57
N VAL A 97 9.90 21.86 12.87
CA VAL A 97 10.99 20.92 12.56
C VAL A 97 12.01 21.51 11.57
N TYR A 98 11.55 22.17 10.48
CA TYR A 98 12.45 22.88 9.55
C TYR A 98 13.20 24.02 10.25
N LEU A 99 12.51 24.80 11.07
CA LEU A 99 13.12 25.89 11.83
C LEU A 99 14.19 25.36 12.79
N ALA A 100 13.91 24.27 13.52
CA ALA A 100 14.87 23.63 14.42
C ALA A 100 16.06 23.03 13.67
N ALA A 101 15.84 22.41 12.50
CA ALA A 101 16.91 21.85 11.68
C ALA A 101 17.85 22.95 11.14
N ASN A 102 17.28 24.06 10.66
CA ASN A 102 18.05 25.22 10.19
C ASN A 102 18.83 25.86 11.35
N ALA A 103 18.20 26.07 12.51
CA ALA A 103 18.87 26.61 13.69
C ALA A 103 20.00 25.68 14.20
N ALA A 104 19.81 24.37 14.12
CA ALA A 104 20.86 23.39 14.44
C ALA A 104 22.04 23.49 13.45
N MET A 105 21.78 23.71 12.16
CA MET A 105 22.82 23.92 11.15
C MET A 105 23.59 25.23 11.39
N GLU A 106 22.91 26.33 11.69
CA GLU A 106 23.53 27.62 12.04
C GLU A 106 24.35 27.55 13.34
N LEU A 107 23.86 26.81 14.34
CA LEU A 107 24.61 26.60 15.58
C LEU A 107 25.90 25.82 15.31
N LYS A 108 25.85 24.77 14.47
CA LYS A 108 27.04 24.03 14.08
C LYS A 108 28.04 24.90 13.30
N SER A 109 27.58 25.70 12.35
CA SER A 109 28.45 26.55 11.53
C SER A 109 29.11 27.66 12.37
N SER A 110 28.34 28.33 13.23
CA SER A 110 28.86 29.36 14.14
C SER A 110 29.85 28.81 15.15
N ALA A 111 29.63 27.60 15.69
CA ALA A 111 30.53 26.95 16.63
C ALA A 111 31.83 26.46 15.97
N ALA A 112 31.77 26.08 14.70
CA ALA A 112 32.93 25.55 13.98
C ALA A 112 33.92 26.66 13.53
N SER A 113 33.47 27.92 13.47
CA SER A 113 34.33 29.09 13.24
C SER A 113 35.26 28.96 12.01
N GLY A 114 34.75 28.37 10.92
CA GLY A 114 35.49 28.18 9.66
C GLY A 114 36.31 26.89 9.55
N VAL A 115 36.26 26.02 10.56
CA VAL A 115 36.85 24.66 10.54
C VAL A 115 35.74 23.62 10.36
N THR A 116 36.06 22.39 9.96
CA THR A 116 35.09 21.29 9.95
C THR A 116 34.51 21.07 11.36
N PRO A 117 33.17 20.98 11.50
CA PRO A 117 32.55 20.64 12.78
C PRO A 117 32.99 19.26 13.27
N ASP A 118 33.28 19.15 14.56
CA ASP A 118 33.58 17.89 15.23
C ASP A 118 32.35 16.96 15.17
N PRO A 119 32.48 15.69 14.75
CA PRO A 119 31.34 14.79 14.60
C PRO A 119 30.54 14.56 15.89
N VAL A 120 31.22 14.45 17.03
CA VAL A 120 30.59 14.24 18.34
C VAL A 120 29.82 15.50 18.75
N PHE A 121 30.39 16.67 18.48
CA PHE A 121 29.68 17.94 18.66
C PHE A 121 28.45 18.04 17.75
N GLY A 122 28.56 17.62 16.49
CA GLY A 122 27.44 17.57 15.54
C GLY A 122 26.28 16.72 16.07
N GLN A 123 26.57 15.52 16.57
CA GLN A 123 25.56 14.63 17.16
C GLN A 123 24.92 15.22 18.43
N LEU A 124 25.70 15.92 19.27
CA LEU A 124 25.18 16.59 20.45
C LEU A 124 24.14 17.69 20.09
N VAL A 125 24.36 18.37 18.96
CA VAL A 125 23.46 19.43 18.48
C VAL A 125 22.25 18.87 17.72
N THR A 126 22.37 17.79 16.95
CA THR A 126 21.21 17.25 16.22
C THR A 126 20.37 16.29 17.06
N GLY A 127 20.97 15.60 18.03
CA GLY A 127 20.34 14.55 18.83
C GLY A 127 18.99 14.91 19.44
N PRO A 128 18.81 16.08 20.09
CA PRO A 128 17.50 16.47 20.62
C PRO A 128 16.41 16.57 19.55
N LEU A 129 16.72 17.12 18.38
CA LEU A 129 15.78 17.21 17.26
C LEU A 129 15.50 15.83 16.69
N ASP A 130 16.54 15.01 16.49
CA ASP A 130 16.42 13.65 15.97
C ASP A 130 15.51 12.79 16.87
N PHE A 131 15.65 12.94 18.19
CA PHE A 131 14.81 12.28 19.19
C PHE A 131 13.35 12.75 19.10
N LEU A 132 13.11 14.07 19.17
CA LEU A 132 11.76 14.63 19.10
C LEU A 132 11.07 14.26 17.79
N TRP A 133 11.78 14.35 16.67
CA TRP A 133 11.24 14.00 15.37
C TRP A 133 10.92 12.51 15.26
N THR A 134 11.75 11.64 15.82
CA THR A 134 11.45 10.20 15.90
C THR A 134 10.21 9.91 16.73
N PHE A 135 10.07 10.57 17.88
CA PHE A 135 8.87 10.47 18.71
C PHE A 135 7.61 10.93 17.96
N ILE A 136 7.66 12.12 17.35
CA ILE A 136 6.54 12.69 16.57
C ILE A 136 6.12 11.76 15.43
N ARG A 137 7.08 11.21 14.68
CA ARG A 137 6.79 10.26 13.60
C ARG A 137 6.15 8.97 14.12
N ARG A 138 6.54 8.50 15.31
CA ARG A 138 5.97 7.29 15.91
C ARG A 138 4.56 7.50 16.46
N GLU A 139 4.30 8.63 17.13
CA GLU A 139 2.94 9.02 17.53
C GLU A 139 2.02 9.18 16.31
N SER A 140 2.54 9.77 15.24
CA SER A 140 1.81 9.93 13.98
C SER A 140 1.48 8.58 13.33
N ALA A 141 2.39 7.60 13.41
CA ALA A 141 2.10 6.22 13.01
C ALA A 141 0.92 5.64 13.80
N CYS A 142 0.84 5.90 15.11
CA CYS A 142 -0.30 5.47 15.91
C CYS A 142 -1.60 6.17 15.61
N GLN A 143 -1.53 7.43 15.22
CA GLN A 143 -2.71 8.13 14.73
C GLN A 143 -3.22 7.51 13.43
N LEU A 144 -2.32 7.23 12.47
CA LEU A 144 -2.67 6.56 11.22
C LEU A 144 -3.28 5.17 11.45
N GLN A 145 -2.74 4.39 12.39
CA GLN A 145 -3.29 3.09 12.77
C GLN A 145 -4.74 3.23 13.29
N SER A 146 -4.99 4.19 14.18
CA SER A 146 -6.33 4.42 14.74
C SER A 146 -7.32 4.85 13.64
N LEU A 147 -6.90 5.77 12.77
CA LEU A 147 -7.72 6.22 11.64
C LEU A 147 -8.00 5.09 10.63
N TRP A 148 -7.07 4.16 10.44
CA TRP A 148 -7.29 2.99 9.59
C TRP A 148 -8.31 2.02 10.18
N GLU A 149 -8.21 1.74 11.48
CA GLU A 149 -9.21 0.95 12.20
C GLU A 149 -10.60 1.60 12.06
N GLU A 150 -10.70 2.90 12.33
CA GLU A 150 -11.95 3.66 12.35
C GLU A 150 -12.57 3.89 10.97
N GLN A 151 -11.78 4.10 9.92
CA GLN A 151 -12.28 4.50 8.60
C GLN A 151 -12.31 3.35 7.59
N VAL A 152 -11.49 2.32 7.79
CA VAL A 152 -11.31 1.24 6.80
C VAL A 152 -11.76 -0.10 7.35
N LEU A 153 -11.31 -0.49 8.55
CA LEU A 153 -11.68 -1.80 9.10
C LEU A 153 -13.14 -1.86 9.53
N THR A 154 -13.63 -0.84 10.22
CA THR A 154 -15.05 -0.71 10.60
C THR A 154 -15.98 -0.80 9.39
N ALA A 155 -15.59 -0.21 8.26
CA ALA A 155 -16.37 -0.19 7.02
C ALA A 155 -16.54 -1.59 6.40
N THR A 156 -15.81 -2.60 6.88
CA THR A 156 -15.88 -3.99 6.41
C THR A 156 -16.56 -4.94 7.40
N MET A 157 -17.02 -4.44 8.54
CA MET A 157 -17.71 -5.27 9.53
C MET A 157 -19.00 -5.85 8.94
N GLY A 158 -19.16 -7.17 9.05
CA GLY A 158 -20.34 -7.89 8.54
C GLY A 158 -20.28 -8.26 7.05
N MET A 159 -19.22 -7.90 6.32
CA MET A 159 -19.03 -8.31 4.92
C MET A 159 -18.41 -9.71 4.82
N SER A 160 -18.76 -10.44 3.75
CA SER A 160 -18.07 -11.71 3.44
C SER A 160 -16.64 -11.44 2.93
N PRO A 161 -15.69 -12.37 3.09
CA PRO A 161 -14.31 -12.21 2.60
C PRO A 161 -14.18 -11.88 1.10
N GLN A 162 -15.19 -12.27 0.31
CA GLN A 162 -15.26 -12.01 -1.13
C GLN A 162 -15.67 -10.57 -1.45
N GLN A 163 -16.42 -9.91 -0.55
CA GLN A 163 -16.90 -8.53 -0.71
C GLN A 163 -15.90 -7.48 -0.23
N VAL A 164 -15.05 -7.85 0.74
CA VAL A 164 -14.12 -6.92 1.44
C VAL A 164 -13.18 -6.19 0.48
N LEU A 165 -12.40 -6.91 -0.33
CA LEU A 165 -11.39 -6.26 -1.16
C LEU A 165 -12.01 -5.42 -2.30
N PRO A 166 -13.03 -5.90 -3.05
CA PRO A 166 -13.71 -5.07 -4.04
C PRO A 166 -14.31 -3.79 -3.47
N TYR A 167 -14.87 -3.84 -2.25
CA TYR A 167 -15.40 -2.66 -1.57
C TYR A 167 -14.29 -1.69 -1.15
N LEU A 168 -13.22 -2.21 -0.54
CA LEU A 168 -12.13 -1.39 -0.02
C LEU A 168 -11.27 -0.74 -1.10
N ALA A 169 -10.98 -1.49 -2.16
CA ALA A 169 -10.09 -1.12 -3.25
C ALA A 169 -10.83 -0.73 -4.54
N GLY A 170 -12.17 -0.71 -4.53
CA GLY A 170 -12.99 -0.22 -5.63
C GLY A 170 -12.78 1.29 -5.87
N PRO A 171 -13.35 1.83 -6.96
CA PRO A 171 -13.37 3.27 -7.20
C PRO A 171 -13.90 4.00 -5.95
N ASP A 172 -13.09 4.91 -5.39
CA ASP A 172 -13.39 5.67 -4.16
C ASP A 172 -13.61 4.84 -2.88
N GLY A 173 -13.12 3.60 -2.87
CA GLY A 173 -13.13 2.72 -1.70
C GLY A 173 -12.43 3.33 -0.47
N PRO A 174 -12.82 2.94 0.77
CA PRO A 174 -12.25 3.47 2.01
C PRO A 174 -10.72 3.46 2.06
N ALA A 175 -10.06 2.44 1.49
CA ALA A 175 -8.60 2.38 1.47
C ALA A 175 -7.99 3.52 0.65
N TRP A 176 -8.59 3.89 -0.48
CA TRP A 176 -8.12 5.01 -1.29
C TRP A 176 -8.41 6.35 -0.65
N ARG A 177 -9.56 6.49 0.03
CA ARG A 177 -9.88 7.69 0.82
C ARG A 177 -8.88 7.89 1.96
N PHE A 178 -8.49 6.82 2.65
CA PHE A 178 -7.43 6.86 3.65
C PHE A 178 -6.08 7.32 3.06
N VAL A 179 -5.68 6.75 1.93
CA VAL A 179 -4.41 7.09 1.26
C VAL A 179 -4.40 8.53 0.75
N LYS A 180 -5.52 9.02 0.20
CA LYS A 180 -5.66 10.38 -0.34
C LYS A 180 -5.96 11.43 0.73
N GLY A 181 -6.42 11.01 1.91
CA GLY A 181 -6.70 11.89 3.05
C GLY A 181 -5.59 11.81 4.09
N PRO A 182 -5.80 11.11 5.22
CA PRO A 182 -4.89 11.15 6.36
C PRO A 182 -3.47 10.68 6.06
N ALA A 183 -3.28 9.72 5.14
CA ALA A 183 -1.93 9.22 4.81
C ALA A 183 -1.22 10.01 3.70
N ALA A 184 -1.89 10.91 3.00
CA ALA A 184 -1.37 11.58 1.81
C ALA A 184 -0.03 12.32 1.99
N PRO A 185 0.20 13.05 3.10
CA PRO A 185 1.49 13.70 3.32
C PRO A 185 2.64 12.71 3.48
N PHE A 186 2.36 11.48 3.89
CA PHE A 186 3.38 10.52 4.33
C PHE A 186 3.73 9.48 3.28
N VAL A 187 2.98 9.40 2.18
CA VAL A 187 3.20 8.46 1.09
C VAL A 187 3.38 9.17 -0.25
N ALA A 188 4.05 8.51 -1.18
CA ALA A 188 4.22 8.97 -2.54
C ALA A 188 3.89 7.83 -3.53
N PRO A 189 3.29 8.15 -4.69
CA PRO A 189 3.17 7.20 -5.78
C PRO A 189 4.54 6.67 -6.22
N HIS A 190 4.57 5.41 -6.65
CA HIS A 190 5.75 4.73 -7.18
C HIS A 190 5.29 3.73 -8.27
N PRO A 191 6.11 3.38 -9.27
CA PRO A 191 5.72 2.40 -10.29
C PRO A 191 5.24 1.04 -9.74
N SER A 192 5.70 0.65 -8.55
CA SER A 192 5.26 -0.57 -7.85
C SER A 192 4.07 -0.37 -6.90
N GLY A 193 3.46 0.82 -6.86
CA GLY A 193 2.35 1.19 -5.99
C GLY A 193 2.64 2.47 -5.20
N TYR A 194 2.94 2.33 -3.91
CA TYR A 194 3.21 3.44 -3.01
C TYR A 194 4.48 3.20 -2.21
N ARG A 195 5.15 4.28 -1.82
CA ARG A 195 6.30 4.26 -0.91
C ARG A 195 6.16 5.32 0.19
N PRO A 196 6.76 5.10 1.37
CA PRO A 196 6.86 6.15 2.38
C PRO A 196 7.68 7.34 1.87
N ARG A 197 7.27 8.56 2.25
CA ARG A 197 8.10 9.75 2.13
C ARG A 197 9.10 9.83 3.27
N VAL A 198 10.27 10.39 3.00
CA VAL A 198 11.36 10.55 3.98
C VAL A 198 11.65 12.03 4.14
N VAL A 199 11.59 12.52 5.37
CA VAL A 199 11.90 13.92 5.73
C VAL A 199 12.82 13.91 6.94
N PHE A 200 13.92 14.67 6.87
CA PHE A 200 15.00 14.68 7.86
C PHE A 200 15.49 13.27 8.25
N GLY A 201 15.78 12.44 7.23
CA GLY A 201 16.34 11.11 7.41
C GLY A 201 15.36 10.05 7.90
N GLY A 202 14.06 10.35 7.99
CA GLY A 202 13.06 9.41 8.51
C GLY A 202 11.69 9.47 7.85
N ALA A 203 11.06 8.31 7.72
CA ALA A 203 9.65 8.16 7.35
C ALA A 203 8.77 7.89 8.57
N ILE A 204 7.45 8.05 8.44
CA ILE A 204 6.50 7.45 9.38
C ILE A 204 6.66 5.92 9.30
N PRO A 205 6.80 5.21 10.44
CA PRO A 205 7.05 3.77 10.43
C PRO A 205 5.75 2.99 10.10
N MET A 206 5.40 2.96 8.81
CA MET A 206 4.30 2.17 8.29
C MET A 206 4.74 0.73 8.00
N ASP A 207 3.81 -0.21 8.17
CA ASP A 207 4.04 -1.62 7.92
C ASP A 207 4.01 -1.94 6.42
N SER A 208 4.82 -2.91 5.99
CA SER A 208 4.91 -3.31 4.58
C SER A 208 3.61 -3.92 4.05
N SER A 209 2.78 -4.48 4.94
CA SER A 209 1.48 -5.06 4.60
C SER A 209 0.51 -4.04 4.02
N LEU A 210 0.56 -2.76 4.45
CA LEU A 210 -0.24 -1.69 3.86
C LEU A 210 0.10 -1.52 2.37
N PHE A 211 1.38 -1.38 2.05
CA PHE A 211 1.82 -1.18 0.66
C PHE A 211 1.54 -2.40 -0.21
N GLY A 212 1.72 -3.61 0.34
CA GLY A 212 1.34 -4.85 -0.33
C GLY A 212 -0.16 -4.94 -0.61
N PHE A 213 -0.99 -4.51 0.34
CA PHE A 213 -2.44 -4.44 0.17
C PHE A 213 -2.83 -3.43 -0.91
N LEU A 214 -2.30 -2.20 -0.87
CA LEU A 214 -2.58 -1.17 -1.88
C LEU A 214 -2.14 -1.59 -3.28
N ALA A 215 -0.99 -2.26 -3.41
CA ALA A 215 -0.51 -2.77 -4.70
C ALA A 215 -1.45 -3.86 -5.26
N LYS A 216 -1.99 -4.73 -4.40
CA LYS A 216 -3.01 -5.72 -4.80
C LYS A 216 -4.33 -5.03 -5.19
N GLY A 217 -4.76 -4.04 -4.41
CA GLY A 217 -5.95 -3.23 -4.70
C GLY A 217 -5.86 -2.49 -6.03
N ALA A 218 -4.73 -1.86 -6.34
CA ALA A 218 -4.52 -1.19 -7.62
C ALA A 218 -4.59 -2.15 -8.81
N LYS A 219 -4.00 -3.34 -8.68
CA LYS A 219 -4.12 -4.41 -9.71
C LYS A 219 -5.56 -4.88 -9.87
N ALA A 220 -6.29 -5.00 -8.77
CA ALA A 220 -7.70 -5.35 -8.79
C ALA A 220 -8.54 -4.31 -9.52
N GLN A 221 -8.36 -3.04 -9.18
CA GLN A 221 -9.05 -1.94 -9.83
C GLN A 221 -8.73 -1.86 -11.33
N ALA A 222 -7.46 -2.05 -11.73
CA ALA A 222 -7.08 -2.10 -13.13
C ALA A 222 -7.73 -3.27 -13.87
N ALA A 223 -7.80 -4.46 -13.25
CA ALA A 223 -8.47 -5.62 -13.82
C ALA A 223 -9.98 -5.38 -14.01
N VAL A 224 -10.64 -4.74 -13.04
CA VAL A 224 -12.07 -4.37 -13.12
C VAL A 224 -12.32 -3.31 -14.18
N MET A 225 -11.47 -2.29 -14.28
CA MET A 225 -11.56 -1.23 -15.30
C MET A 225 -11.40 -1.79 -16.72
N GLU A 226 -10.43 -2.67 -16.93
CA GLU A 226 -10.23 -3.36 -18.22
C GLU A 226 -11.38 -4.33 -18.51
N ALA A 227 -11.91 -5.02 -17.50
CA ALA A 227 -13.08 -5.87 -17.63
C ALA A 227 -14.37 -5.10 -17.95
N GLY A 228 -14.56 -3.91 -17.39
CA GLY A 228 -15.70 -3.03 -17.69
C GLY A 228 -15.68 -2.47 -19.12
N ARG A 229 -14.51 -2.43 -19.77
CA ARG A 229 -14.36 -2.06 -21.18
C ARG A 229 -14.72 -3.19 -22.14
N GLN A 230 -14.57 -4.44 -21.74
CA GLN A 230 -14.86 -5.62 -22.57
C GLN A 230 -16.12 -6.30 -22.08
N GLN A 231 -17.29 -5.78 -22.49
CA GLN A 231 -18.58 -6.39 -22.13
C GLN A 231 -18.64 -7.85 -22.59
N ASN A 232 -18.20 -8.15 -23.82
CA ASN A 232 -18.21 -9.48 -24.42
C ASN A 232 -16.79 -10.04 -24.57
N LEU A 233 -16.54 -11.22 -24.02
CA LEU A 233 -15.27 -11.95 -24.12
C LEU A 233 -15.44 -13.17 -25.02
N ASN A 234 -14.61 -13.28 -26.06
CA ASN A 234 -14.60 -14.43 -26.96
C ASN A 234 -13.63 -15.51 -26.46
N VAL A 235 -14.15 -16.71 -26.24
CA VAL A 235 -13.38 -17.89 -25.83
C VAL A 235 -13.50 -18.96 -26.90
N GLY A 236 -12.40 -19.28 -27.56
CA GLY A 236 -12.33 -20.43 -28.48
C GLY A 236 -12.23 -21.72 -27.67
N ILE A 237 -13.17 -22.64 -27.86
CA ILE A 237 -13.17 -23.97 -27.23
C ILE A 237 -13.07 -25.01 -28.32
N ARG A 238 -12.02 -25.83 -28.26
CA ARG A 238 -11.86 -27.00 -29.13
C ARG A 238 -12.06 -28.28 -28.32
N GLY A 239 -13.12 -29.01 -28.61
CA GLY A 239 -13.37 -30.35 -28.11
C GLY A 239 -12.38 -31.35 -28.71
N LEU A 240 -11.86 -32.25 -27.88
CA LEU A 240 -11.03 -33.38 -28.27
C LEU A 240 -11.74 -34.68 -27.86
N PRO A 241 -11.37 -35.85 -28.41
CA PRO A 241 -12.00 -37.11 -28.05
C PRO A 241 -12.04 -37.33 -26.53
N THR A 242 -13.19 -37.82 -26.06
CA THR A 242 -13.39 -38.19 -24.65
C THR A 242 -13.11 -39.67 -24.50
N ASP A 243 -12.35 -40.03 -23.46
CA ASP A 243 -11.96 -41.42 -23.22
C ASP A 243 -12.58 -41.96 -21.93
N ALA A 244 -12.56 -43.28 -21.77
CA ALA A 244 -12.90 -43.99 -20.54
C ALA A 244 -11.68 -44.76 -20.00
N ASN A 245 -11.81 -45.37 -18.82
CA ASN A 245 -10.81 -46.34 -18.35
C ASN A 245 -10.68 -47.53 -19.31
N ALA A 246 -9.54 -48.24 -19.25
CA ALA A 246 -9.17 -49.26 -20.22
C ALA A 246 -10.12 -50.47 -20.25
N GLU A 247 -10.75 -50.76 -19.11
CA GLU A 247 -11.65 -51.91 -18.91
C GLU A 247 -13.09 -51.62 -19.35
N ALA A 248 -13.39 -50.39 -19.79
CA ALA A 248 -14.72 -50.02 -20.26
C ALA A 248 -15.06 -50.73 -21.58
N SER A 249 -16.21 -51.39 -21.62
CA SER A 249 -16.69 -52.08 -22.83
C SER A 249 -17.20 -51.11 -23.89
N ILE A 250 -17.56 -49.89 -23.49
CA ILE A 250 -18.07 -48.82 -24.35
C ILE A 250 -17.40 -47.50 -23.94
N LYS A 251 -16.98 -46.70 -24.92
CA LYS A 251 -16.46 -45.34 -24.70
C LYS A 251 -17.56 -44.30 -24.92
N PRO A 252 -17.48 -43.11 -24.26
CA PRO A 252 -18.35 -41.98 -24.59
C PRO A 252 -18.28 -41.70 -26.08
N HIS A 253 -19.41 -41.43 -26.73
CA HIS A 253 -19.48 -41.18 -28.17
C HIS A 253 -19.75 -39.72 -28.51
N ALA A 254 -20.32 -38.95 -27.57
CA ALA A 254 -20.49 -37.52 -27.71
C ALA A 254 -20.29 -36.77 -26.39
N THR A 255 -19.88 -35.51 -26.52
CA THR A 255 -19.94 -34.52 -25.44
C THR A 255 -20.62 -33.27 -25.95
N ARG A 256 -21.45 -32.67 -25.11
CA ARG A 256 -22.19 -31.44 -25.44
C ARG A 256 -21.92 -30.39 -24.37
N LEU A 257 -21.46 -29.22 -24.81
CA LEU A 257 -21.29 -28.04 -23.97
C LEU A 257 -22.28 -26.98 -24.44
N GLU A 258 -23.15 -26.55 -23.55
CA GLU A 258 -24.14 -25.51 -23.79
C GLU A 258 -23.98 -24.36 -22.80
N VAL A 259 -23.93 -23.14 -23.30
CA VAL A 259 -23.85 -21.91 -22.51
C VAL A 259 -25.05 -21.05 -22.85
N GLN A 260 -25.88 -20.73 -21.86
CA GLN A 260 -27.08 -19.93 -22.04
C GLN A 260 -26.75 -18.44 -21.94
N CYS A 261 -27.07 -17.66 -22.99
CA CYS A 261 -26.78 -16.22 -23.09
C CYS A 261 -27.93 -15.42 -23.72
N GLY A 262 -28.50 -14.47 -22.98
CA GLY A 262 -29.30 -13.34 -23.51
C GLY A 262 -30.50 -13.75 -24.37
N GLY A 263 -31.09 -14.91 -24.08
CA GLY A 263 -32.20 -15.49 -24.87
C GLY A 263 -31.79 -16.50 -25.95
N SER A 264 -30.51 -16.84 -26.06
CA SER A 264 -29.99 -17.85 -27.00
C SER A 264 -28.99 -18.79 -26.32
N SER A 265 -28.84 -20.02 -26.84
CA SER A 265 -27.83 -20.97 -26.36
C SER A 265 -26.69 -21.10 -27.35
N GLN A 266 -25.46 -21.03 -26.85
CA GLN A 266 -24.26 -21.37 -27.61
C GLN A 266 -23.87 -22.81 -27.31
N VAL A 267 -23.88 -23.66 -28.34
CA VAL A 267 -23.67 -25.11 -28.17
C VAL A 267 -22.47 -25.60 -28.96
N LEU A 268 -21.62 -26.43 -28.35
CA LEU A 268 -20.57 -27.23 -28.98
C LEU A 268 -20.86 -28.72 -28.75
N VAL A 269 -21.07 -29.48 -29.83
CA VAL A 269 -21.23 -30.93 -29.79
C VAL A 269 -19.99 -31.56 -30.40
N ASN A 270 -19.34 -32.46 -29.67
CA ASN A 270 -18.14 -33.16 -30.05
C ASN A 270 -18.39 -34.67 -30.05
N ASN A 271 -18.57 -35.23 -31.24
CA ASN A 271 -18.81 -36.65 -31.49
C ASN A 271 -17.49 -37.43 -31.63
N ASN A 272 -16.57 -37.23 -30.67
CA ASN A 272 -15.21 -37.78 -30.68
C ASN A 272 -14.33 -37.42 -31.90
N TYR A 273 -14.55 -36.26 -32.49
CA TYR A 273 -13.67 -35.70 -33.50
C TYR A 273 -13.32 -34.25 -33.15
N PRO A 274 -12.06 -33.81 -33.35
CA PRO A 274 -11.67 -32.44 -33.01
C PRO A 274 -12.57 -31.39 -33.67
N VAL A 275 -13.36 -30.69 -32.85
CA VAL A 275 -14.32 -29.66 -33.28
C VAL A 275 -14.12 -28.40 -32.46
N GLY A 276 -14.27 -27.23 -33.07
CA GLY A 276 -14.06 -25.94 -32.41
C GLY A 276 -15.26 -25.02 -32.54
N LYS A 277 -15.52 -24.24 -31.50
CA LYS A 277 -16.47 -23.13 -31.53
C LYS A 277 -15.95 -21.98 -30.67
N THR A 278 -16.20 -20.75 -31.12
CA THR A 278 -15.98 -19.56 -30.31
C THR A 278 -17.25 -19.22 -29.56
N PHE A 279 -17.13 -19.10 -28.24
CA PHE A 279 -18.20 -18.69 -27.34
C PHE A 279 -18.02 -17.22 -27.00
N THR A 280 -19.06 -16.41 -27.14
CA THR A 280 -19.09 -15.02 -26.70
C THR A 280 -19.77 -14.97 -25.34
N TRP A 281 -19.02 -14.61 -24.29
CA TRP A 281 -19.50 -14.62 -22.91
C TRP A 281 -19.51 -13.21 -22.29
N SER A 282 -20.55 -12.89 -21.53
CA SER A 282 -20.58 -11.76 -20.61
C SER A 282 -21.27 -12.15 -19.30
N PRO A 283 -20.89 -11.57 -18.16
CA PRO A 283 -21.56 -11.84 -16.88
C PRO A 283 -22.98 -11.25 -16.80
N GLU A 284 -23.32 -10.28 -17.66
CA GLU A 284 -24.64 -9.62 -17.66
C GLU A 284 -25.64 -10.37 -18.54
N SER A 285 -25.18 -10.97 -19.63
CA SER A 285 -26.05 -11.67 -20.58
C SER A 285 -26.01 -13.18 -20.47
N CYS A 286 -24.96 -13.79 -19.92
CA CYS A 286 -24.85 -15.24 -19.80
C CYS A 286 -25.14 -15.75 -18.38
N GLY A 287 -25.81 -16.89 -18.32
CA GLY A 287 -26.12 -17.60 -17.09
C GLY A 287 -25.57 -19.02 -17.13
N ASP A 288 -26.46 -19.99 -17.00
CA ASP A 288 -26.14 -21.39 -16.77
C ASP A 288 -25.32 -22.04 -17.88
N VAL A 289 -24.51 -23.02 -17.48
CA VAL A 289 -23.76 -23.91 -18.37
C VAL A 289 -24.16 -25.34 -18.12
N ILE A 290 -24.53 -26.04 -19.19
CA ILE A 290 -24.89 -27.45 -19.17
C ILE A 290 -23.82 -28.21 -19.94
N PHE A 291 -23.15 -29.13 -19.25
CA PHE A 291 -22.15 -30.01 -19.83
C PHE A 291 -22.64 -31.45 -19.77
N GLN A 292 -22.62 -32.15 -20.91
CA GLN A 292 -23.12 -33.51 -21.03
C GLN A 292 -22.10 -34.45 -21.65
N ILE A 293 -22.09 -35.70 -21.19
CA ILE A 293 -21.33 -36.82 -21.74
C ILE A 293 -22.33 -37.92 -22.12
N GLU A 294 -22.35 -38.33 -23.37
CA GLU A 294 -23.21 -39.39 -23.88
C GLU A 294 -22.41 -40.68 -24.06
N VAL A 295 -22.87 -41.77 -23.44
CA VAL A 295 -22.22 -43.07 -23.47
C VAL A 295 -23.28 -44.18 -23.49
N GLY A 296 -23.24 -45.04 -24.51
CA GLY A 296 -24.30 -46.02 -24.73
C GLY A 296 -25.67 -45.35 -24.85
N ASP A 297 -26.60 -45.73 -23.98
CA ASP A 297 -27.97 -45.21 -23.87
C ASP A 297 -28.15 -44.17 -22.74
N VAL A 298 -27.07 -43.75 -22.07
CA VAL A 298 -27.13 -42.80 -20.94
C VAL A 298 -26.45 -41.46 -21.24
N THR A 299 -27.03 -40.40 -20.67
CA THR A 299 -26.50 -39.03 -20.75
C THR A 299 -26.17 -38.51 -19.35
N LEU A 300 -24.88 -38.32 -19.09
CA LEU A 300 -24.38 -37.77 -17.85
C LEU A 300 -24.42 -36.26 -17.92
N THR A 301 -25.10 -35.58 -16.99
CA THR A 301 -25.26 -34.13 -17.02
C THR A 301 -24.59 -33.46 -15.82
N ARG A 302 -23.80 -32.42 -16.10
CA ARG A 302 -23.24 -31.50 -15.11
C ARG A 302 -23.77 -30.09 -15.37
N HIS A 303 -24.43 -29.53 -14.37
CA HIS A 303 -25.00 -28.18 -14.42
C HIS A 303 -24.16 -27.23 -13.58
N TYR A 304 -23.78 -26.10 -14.16
CA TYR A 304 -23.17 -24.95 -13.51
C TYR A 304 -24.19 -23.81 -13.58
N SER A 305 -24.44 -23.13 -12.46
CA SER A 305 -25.58 -22.20 -12.35
C SER A 305 -25.14 -20.76 -12.07
N GLY A 306 -25.89 -19.79 -12.61
CA GLY A 306 -25.71 -18.36 -12.38
C GLY A 306 -24.61 -17.71 -13.23
N ALA A 307 -24.33 -16.43 -12.96
CA ALA A 307 -23.40 -15.62 -13.76
C ALA A 307 -21.94 -16.13 -13.74
N GLU A 308 -21.57 -16.92 -12.72
CA GLU A 308 -20.24 -17.53 -12.59
C GLU A 308 -20.14 -18.93 -13.21
N ALA A 309 -21.22 -19.46 -13.80
CA ALA A 309 -21.27 -20.83 -14.33
C ALA A 309 -20.19 -21.13 -15.38
N PHE A 310 -20.02 -20.25 -16.36
CA PHE A 310 -19.00 -20.42 -17.41
C PHE A 310 -17.57 -20.26 -16.87
N PRO A 311 -17.24 -19.25 -16.04
CA PRO A 311 -15.99 -19.23 -15.28
C PRO A 311 -15.72 -20.47 -14.43
N ASP A 312 -16.73 -21.02 -13.76
CA ASP A 312 -16.61 -22.25 -12.97
C ASP A 312 -16.28 -23.45 -13.85
N PHE A 313 -16.96 -23.60 -14.99
CA PHE A 313 -16.64 -24.62 -15.98
C PHE A 313 -15.19 -24.49 -16.48
N LEU A 314 -14.73 -23.28 -16.80
CA LEU A 314 -13.35 -23.03 -17.21
C LEU A 314 -12.33 -23.35 -16.10
N ARG A 315 -12.70 -23.19 -14.82
CA ARG A 315 -11.89 -23.58 -13.68
C ARG A 315 -11.86 -25.10 -13.45
N ASP A 316 -12.98 -25.79 -13.61
CA ASP A 316 -13.05 -27.26 -13.49
C ASP A 316 -12.24 -27.94 -14.61
N MET A 317 -12.28 -27.39 -15.83
CA MET A 317 -11.50 -27.87 -16.98
C MET A 317 -10.10 -27.25 -17.07
N ARG A 318 -9.56 -26.68 -15.98
CA ARG A 318 -8.27 -25.98 -16.00
C ARG A 318 -7.16 -26.90 -16.49
N GLY A 319 -6.37 -26.41 -17.46
CA GLY A 319 -5.34 -27.22 -18.13
C GLY A 319 -5.86 -28.06 -19.30
N GLY A 320 -7.16 -27.99 -19.60
CA GLY A 320 -7.75 -28.63 -20.78
C GLY A 320 -8.10 -30.10 -20.59
N ARG A 321 -8.09 -30.62 -19.37
CA ARG A 321 -8.37 -32.03 -19.08
C ARG A 321 -9.05 -32.17 -17.74
N ARG A 322 -10.13 -32.96 -17.68
CA ARG A 322 -10.82 -33.34 -16.44
C ARG A 322 -11.24 -34.80 -16.50
N THR A 323 -10.99 -35.54 -15.42
CA THR A 323 -11.38 -36.94 -15.29
C THR A 323 -12.54 -37.08 -14.31
N PHE A 324 -13.74 -37.30 -14.82
CA PHE A 324 -14.94 -37.51 -14.01
C PHE A 324 -14.99 -38.94 -13.47
N SER A 325 -15.30 -39.08 -12.18
CA SER A 325 -15.57 -40.39 -11.56
C SER A 325 -17.06 -40.72 -11.64
N VAL A 326 -17.40 -42.01 -11.72
CA VAL A 326 -18.79 -42.48 -11.60
C VAL A 326 -19.52 -42.00 -10.34
N ARG A 327 -18.79 -41.67 -9.27
CA ARG A 327 -19.39 -41.12 -8.04
C ARG A 327 -20.01 -39.73 -8.24
N GLU A 328 -19.60 -39.02 -9.28
CA GLU A 328 -20.13 -37.70 -9.64
C GLU A 328 -21.49 -37.79 -10.36
N PHE A 329 -21.89 -39.00 -10.77
CA PHE A 329 -23.14 -39.30 -11.49
C PHE A 329 -23.93 -40.41 -10.78
N PRO A 330 -24.51 -40.14 -9.60
CA PRO A 330 -25.17 -41.17 -8.81
C PRO A 330 -26.42 -41.75 -9.50
N GLY A 331 -27.11 -40.99 -10.35
CA GLY A 331 -28.31 -41.44 -11.06
C GLY A 331 -28.03 -42.52 -12.11
N GLU A 332 -26.89 -42.42 -12.80
CA GLU A 332 -26.50 -43.28 -13.93
C GLU A 332 -25.48 -44.35 -13.52
N ARG A 333 -25.09 -44.38 -12.23
CA ARG A 333 -24.03 -45.25 -11.69
C ARG A 333 -24.20 -46.72 -12.10
N ALA A 334 -25.40 -47.28 -11.96
CA ALA A 334 -25.65 -48.69 -12.29
C ALA A 334 -25.45 -49.00 -13.78
N ALA A 335 -25.73 -48.05 -14.67
CA ALA A 335 -25.46 -48.20 -16.10
C ALA A 335 -23.96 -48.12 -16.40
N LEU A 336 -23.25 -47.18 -15.76
CA LEU A 336 -21.81 -47.02 -15.91
C LEU A 336 -21.04 -48.26 -15.41
N GLU A 337 -21.45 -48.83 -14.27
CA GLU A 337 -20.88 -50.07 -13.72
C GLU A 337 -21.08 -51.27 -14.66
N ARG A 338 -22.27 -51.42 -15.27
CA ARG A 338 -22.51 -52.46 -16.29
C ARG A 338 -21.62 -52.32 -17.53
N MET A 339 -21.22 -51.09 -17.88
CA MET A 339 -20.30 -50.81 -18.98
C MET A 339 -18.82 -50.90 -18.58
N GLY A 340 -18.51 -51.25 -17.33
CA GLY A 340 -17.14 -51.28 -16.82
C GLY A 340 -16.48 -49.89 -16.72
N ILE A 341 -17.27 -48.81 -16.77
CA ILE A 341 -16.78 -47.44 -16.70
C ILE A 341 -16.60 -47.07 -15.23
N THR A 342 -15.38 -46.71 -14.84
CA THR A 342 -15.05 -46.19 -13.50
C THR A 342 -14.64 -44.72 -13.55
N SER A 343 -14.13 -44.27 -14.69
CA SER A 343 -13.79 -42.87 -14.94
C SER A 343 -13.87 -42.53 -16.43
N MET A 344 -14.13 -41.25 -16.70
CA MET A 344 -14.16 -40.69 -18.06
C MET A 344 -13.31 -39.42 -18.10
N THR A 345 -12.45 -39.31 -19.11
CA THR A 345 -11.54 -38.19 -19.27
C THR A 345 -11.94 -37.34 -20.46
N VAL A 346 -12.39 -36.13 -20.17
CA VAL A 346 -12.77 -35.13 -21.16
C VAL A 346 -11.60 -34.19 -21.42
N ASN A 347 -11.36 -33.89 -22.69
CA ASN A 347 -10.25 -33.07 -23.15
C ASN A 347 -10.76 -31.86 -23.95
N TYR A 348 -10.31 -30.67 -23.58
CA TYR A 348 -10.55 -29.41 -24.29
C TYR A 348 -9.25 -28.66 -24.52
N ARG A 349 -9.21 -27.85 -25.58
CA ARG A 349 -8.22 -26.79 -25.74
C ARG A 349 -8.94 -25.45 -25.72
N PHE A 350 -8.52 -24.59 -24.78
CA PHE A 350 -9.07 -23.25 -24.62
C PHE A 350 -8.15 -22.20 -25.24
N ILE A 351 -8.74 -21.24 -25.94
CA ILE A 351 -8.07 -20.08 -26.52
C ILE A 351 -8.78 -18.84 -25.97
N GLY A 352 -8.03 -17.96 -25.29
CA GLY A 352 -8.58 -16.72 -24.73
C GLY A 352 -9.34 -16.87 -23.40
N SER A 353 -9.46 -18.07 -22.81
CA SER A 353 -10.16 -18.28 -21.53
C SER A 353 -9.55 -17.53 -20.34
N GLY A 354 -8.27 -17.17 -20.42
CA GLY A 354 -7.58 -16.42 -19.37
C GLY A 354 -8.17 -15.03 -19.10
N SER A 355 -8.78 -14.38 -20.09
CA SER A 355 -9.44 -13.07 -19.88
C SER A 355 -10.71 -13.21 -19.04
N VAL A 356 -11.50 -14.26 -19.27
CA VAL A 356 -12.69 -14.60 -18.47
C VAL A 356 -12.27 -14.91 -17.03
N LEU A 357 -11.30 -15.81 -16.86
CA LEU A 357 -10.83 -16.21 -15.53
C LEU A 357 -10.17 -15.05 -14.76
N ARG A 358 -9.53 -14.10 -15.43
CA ARG A 358 -8.98 -12.90 -14.79
C ARG A 358 -10.06 -11.91 -14.39
N ARG A 359 -11.14 -11.80 -15.18
CA ARG A 359 -12.30 -10.94 -14.89
C ARG A 359 -13.08 -11.43 -13.68
N THR A 360 -13.23 -12.75 -13.54
CA THR A 360 -13.95 -13.38 -12.43
C THR A 360 -13.04 -13.92 -11.33
N ALA A 361 -11.73 -13.66 -11.43
CA ALA A 361 -10.82 -13.91 -10.33
C ALA A 361 -11.30 -13.08 -9.14
N ALA A 362 -11.91 -13.75 -8.17
CA ALA A 362 -12.17 -13.15 -6.87
C ALA A 362 -10.80 -12.78 -6.29
N ILE A 363 -10.48 -11.49 -6.30
CA ILE A 363 -9.26 -11.01 -5.64
C ILE A 363 -9.61 -11.00 -4.16
N THR A 364 -9.36 -12.12 -3.50
CA THR A 364 -9.52 -12.25 -2.07
C THR A 364 -8.39 -11.50 -1.39
N GLY A 365 -8.74 -10.67 -0.42
CA GLY A 365 -7.78 -9.93 0.37
C GLY A 365 -8.45 -9.37 1.59
N HIS A 366 -7.77 -9.46 2.72
CA HIS A 366 -8.19 -8.79 3.95
C HIS A 366 -7.41 -7.49 4.06
N ALA A 367 -8.08 -6.45 4.55
CA ALA A 367 -7.37 -5.27 5.01
C ALA A 367 -6.36 -5.68 6.10
N PRO A 368 -5.10 -5.22 6.03
CA PRO A 368 -4.17 -5.42 7.13
C PRO A 368 -4.75 -4.83 8.40
N ARG A 369 -4.74 -5.60 9.50
CA ARG A 369 -5.16 -5.09 10.81
C ARG A 369 -4.18 -4.05 11.34
N ASN A 370 -2.89 -4.26 11.11
CA ASN A 370 -1.83 -3.36 11.52
C ASN A 370 -1.18 -2.76 10.27
N ILE A 371 -1.19 -1.44 10.16
CA ILE A 371 -0.59 -0.67 9.06
C ILE A 371 0.57 0.21 9.51
N ALA A 372 0.82 0.33 10.81
CA ALA A 372 1.90 1.13 11.36
C ALA A 372 2.51 0.50 12.62
N GLN A 373 3.80 0.73 12.82
CA GLN A 373 4.54 0.27 13.98
C GLN A 373 4.39 1.29 15.12
N CYS A 374 3.35 1.07 15.91
CA CYS A 374 3.12 1.80 17.14
C CYS A 374 4.15 1.50 18.24
N TRP A 375 4.07 2.23 19.35
CA TRP A 375 4.57 1.70 20.62
C TRP A 375 3.93 0.32 20.84
N ALA A 376 4.74 -0.68 21.17
CA ALA A 376 4.24 -2.02 21.41
C ALA A 376 3.07 -1.93 22.40
N ARG A 377 1.93 -2.55 22.05
CA ARG A 377 0.84 -2.74 23.00
C ARG A 377 1.25 -3.76 24.05
#